data_AF-A0A524H5L4-F1
#
_entry.id   AF-A0A524H5L4-F1
#
_cell.length_a   1.000
_cell.length_b   1.000
_cell.length_c   1.000
_cell.angle_alpha   90.00
_cell.angle_beta   90.00
_cell.angle_gamma   90.00
#
_symmetry.space_group_name_H-M   'P 1'
#
loop_
_entity.id
_entity.type
_entity.pdbx_description
1 polymer ?
#
loop_
_entity_poly.entity_id
_entity_poly.type
_entity_poly.pdbx_seq_one_letter_code
_entity_poly.pdbx_strand_id
1 'polypeptide(L)'
;SAPLHLATGVGTPVVAIFGPTTPSQGFGPVGAGSRVIQEKGLWCRPCSPHGPATCPFGHHACMQDIGVERVLAAVASLPLAVAH
;
A
#
# COMPACT_ATOMS: atom_id res chain seq x y z
N SER A 1 1.79 1.59 -8.31
CA SER A 1 0.76 2.20 -9.18
C SER A 1 1.24 3.59 -9.60
N ALA A 2 0.92 4.06 -10.81
CA ALA A 2 1.44 5.35 -11.29
C ALA A 2 1.08 6.56 -10.39
N PRO A 3 -0.16 6.72 -9.89
CA PRO A 3 -0.52 7.85 -9.03
C PRO A 3 0.25 7.92 -7.71
N LEU A 4 0.54 6.76 -7.09
CA LEU A 4 1.36 6.66 -5.89
C LEU A 4 2.76 7.24 -6.16
N HIS A 5 3.39 6.81 -7.25
CA HIS A 5 4.74 7.26 -7.57
C HIS A 5 4.80 8.75 -7.92
N LEU A 6 3.79 9.26 -8.63
CA LEU A 6 3.66 10.70 -8.91
C LEU A 6 3.55 11.53 -7.63
N ALA A 7 2.66 11.13 -6.71
CA ALA A 7 2.48 11.83 -5.43
C ALA A 7 3.79 11.85 -4.63
N THR A 8 4.46 10.70 -4.50
CA THR A 8 5.74 10.62 -3.78
C THR A 8 6.87 11.37 -4.48
N GLY A 9 6.82 11.47 -5.81
CA GLY A 9 7.80 12.20 -6.61
C GLY A 9 7.77 13.72 -6.39
N VAL A 10 6.61 14.25 -5.99
CA VAL A 10 6.45 15.67 -5.64
C VAL A 10 6.44 15.92 -4.13
N GLY A 11 6.89 14.93 -3.33
CA GLY A 11 7.01 15.06 -1.88
C GLY A 11 5.70 14.94 -1.10
N THR A 12 4.58 14.58 -1.76
CA THR A 12 3.30 14.38 -1.09
C THR A 12 3.33 13.06 -0.29
N PRO A 13 3.15 13.08 1.04
CA PRO A 13 3.05 11.86 1.84
C PRO A 13 1.82 11.05 1.43
N VAL A 14 1.97 9.72 1.33
CA VAL A 14 0.87 8.82 0.94
C VAL A 14 0.67 7.69 1.94
N VAL A 15 -0.56 7.17 2.00
CA VAL A 15 -0.83 5.83 2.53
C VAL A 15 -0.91 4.86 1.35
N ALA A 16 0.08 3.96 1.24
CA ALA A 16 0.15 2.96 0.19
C ALA A 16 -0.43 1.62 0.69
N ILE A 17 -1.52 1.17 0.06
CA ILE A 17 -2.17 -0.10 0.39
C ILE A 17 -1.70 -1.19 -0.58
N PHE A 18 -1.17 -2.28 -0.03
CA PHE A 18 -0.66 -3.43 -0.79
C PHE A 18 -1.47 -4.69 -0.51
N GLY A 19 -2.14 -5.20 -1.55
CA GLY A 19 -2.87 -6.47 -1.54
C GLY A 19 -2.10 -7.60 -2.24
N PRO A 20 -2.29 -7.85 -3.55
CA PRO A 20 -1.63 -8.98 -4.22
C PRO A 20 -0.11 -8.87 -4.34
N THR A 21 0.42 -7.65 -4.48
CA THR A 21 1.85 -7.35 -4.49
C THR A 21 2.36 -7.03 -3.10
N THR A 22 3.67 -7.03 -2.90
CA THR A 22 4.32 -6.66 -1.64
C THR A 22 5.28 -5.49 -1.82
N PRO A 23 5.52 -4.66 -0.78
CA PRO A 23 6.49 -3.56 -0.85
C PRO A 23 7.91 -4.03 -1.19
N SER A 24 8.27 -5.27 -0.82
CA SER A 24 9.58 -5.87 -1.12
C SER A 24 9.86 -6.04 -2.61
N GLN A 25 8.84 -5.93 -3.47
CA GLN A 25 9.00 -5.92 -4.93
C GLN A 25 9.50 -4.57 -5.48
N GLY A 26 9.76 -3.58 -4.62
CA GLY A 26 10.32 -2.28 -5.01
C GLY A 26 9.29 -1.24 -5.44
N PHE A 27 7.99 -1.54 -5.30
CA PHE A 27 6.90 -0.63 -5.68
C PHE A 27 6.40 0.27 -4.54
N GLY A 28 7.13 0.31 -3.43
CA GLY A 28 6.80 1.14 -2.26
C GLY A 28 6.81 2.64 -2.56
N PRO A 29 6.15 3.46 -1.71
CA PRO A 29 6.31 4.90 -1.76
C PRO A 29 7.76 5.29 -1.45
N VAL A 30 8.25 6.34 -2.10
CA VAL A 30 9.57 6.93 -1.83
C VAL A 30 9.43 8.18 -0.96
N GLY A 31 10.46 8.49 -0.16
CA GLY A 31 10.46 9.66 0.72
C GLY A 31 9.94 9.41 2.13
N ALA A 32 10.32 10.29 3.06
CA ALA A 32 9.90 10.23 4.46
C ALA A 32 8.41 10.58 4.62
N GLY A 33 7.79 10.08 5.70
CA GLY A 33 6.42 10.47 6.08
C GLY A 33 5.30 9.62 5.48
N SER A 34 5.53 8.85 4.42
CA SER A 34 4.54 7.91 3.88
C SER A 34 4.29 6.72 4.82
N ARG A 35 3.16 6.04 4.64
CA ARG A 35 2.79 4.80 5.36
C ARG A 35 2.50 3.69 4.37
N VAL A 36 2.83 2.46 4.77
CA VAL A 36 2.52 1.25 4.01
C VAL A 36 1.57 0.39 4.83
N ILE A 37 0.43 0.04 4.26
CA ILE A 37 -0.54 -0.89 4.82
C ILE A 37 -0.54 -2.16 3.98
N GLN A 38 -0.44 -3.30 4.65
CA GLN A 38 -0.52 -4.62 4.04
C GLN A 38 -0.90 -5.65 5.10
N GLU A 39 -1.55 -6.73 4.69
CA GLU A 39 -1.74 -7.89 5.55
C GLU A 39 -0.49 -8.78 5.57
N LYS A 40 0.07 -9.03 6.75
CA LYS A 40 1.35 -9.75 6.89
C LYS A 40 1.08 -11.24 7.11
N GLY A 41 2.07 -12.09 6.83
CA GLY A 41 1.98 -13.53 7.14
C GLY A 41 1.07 -14.33 6.19
N LEU A 42 0.53 -13.73 5.13
CA LEU A 42 -0.21 -14.46 4.11
C LEU A 42 0.76 -15.22 3.20
N TRP A 43 0.71 -16.56 3.28
CA TRP A 43 1.56 -17.47 2.50
C TRP A 43 1.40 -17.30 0.97
N CYS A 44 0.26 -16.80 0.52
CA CYS A 44 -0.07 -16.61 -0.89
C CYS A 44 0.51 -15.32 -1.51
N ARG A 45 1.31 -14.54 -0.76
CA ARG A 45 1.86 -13.25 -1.20
C ARG A 45 3.39 -13.30 -1.33
N PRO A 46 3.98 -12.58 -2.32
CA PRO A 46 3.31 -11.88 -3.41
C PRO A 46 2.65 -12.87 -4.39
N CYS A 47 1.50 -12.52 -4.95
CA CYS A 47 0.76 -13.42 -5.84
C CYS A 47 1.39 -13.50 -7.25
N SER A 48 1.95 -12.39 -7.76
CA SER A 48 2.69 -12.29 -9.02
C SER A 48 3.49 -10.96 -9.07
N PRO A 49 4.32 -10.69 -10.08
CA PRO A 49 5.02 -9.40 -10.22
C PRO A 49 4.10 -8.17 -10.24
N HIS A 50 2.88 -8.30 -10.77
CA HIS A 50 1.93 -7.19 -10.92
C HIS A 50 0.56 -7.43 -10.26
N GLY A 51 0.39 -8.58 -9.59
CA GLY A 51 -0.90 -9.05 -9.11
C GLY A 51 -1.76 -9.66 -10.24
N PRO A 52 -2.54 -10.72 -9.97
CA PRO A 52 -3.53 -11.23 -10.91
C PRO A 52 -4.81 -10.39 -10.88
N ALA A 53 -5.62 -10.47 -11.94
CA ALA A 53 -6.94 -9.81 -11.99
C ALA A 53 -7.91 -10.38 -10.94
N THR A 54 -7.79 -11.68 -10.65
CA THR A 54 -8.62 -12.40 -9.68
C THR A 54 -7.73 -13.13 -8.69
N CYS A 55 -8.12 -13.15 -7.41
CA CYS A 55 -7.41 -13.94 -6.40
C CYS A 55 -7.47 -15.44 -6.79
N PRO A 56 -6.33 -16.13 -6.97
CA PRO A 56 -6.31 -17.53 -7.40
C PRO A 56 -6.88 -18.48 -6.33
N PHE A 57 -7.01 -18.02 -5.09
CA PHE A 57 -7.54 -18.76 -3.95
C PHE A 57 -8.94 -18.29 -3.51
N GLY A 58 -9.57 -17.36 -4.26
CA GLY A 58 -10.96 -16.92 -4.06
C GLY A 58 -11.24 -16.05 -2.83
N HIS A 59 -10.35 -15.98 -1.84
CA HIS A 59 -10.63 -15.28 -0.58
C HIS A 59 -10.29 -13.78 -0.60
N HIS A 60 -9.31 -13.35 -1.40
CA HIS A 60 -8.82 -11.95 -1.46
C HIS A 60 -8.53 -11.31 -0.07
N ALA A 61 -8.16 -12.13 0.92
CA ALA A 61 -7.89 -11.71 2.31
C ALA A 61 -6.85 -10.59 2.41
N CYS A 62 -5.87 -10.56 1.50
CA CYS A 62 -4.85 -9.51 1.45
C CYS A 62 -5.40 -8.08 1.30
N MET A 63 -6.65 -7.93 0.84
CA MET A 63 -7.38 -6.66 0.79
C MET A 63 -8.58 -6.65 1.76
N GLN A 64 -9.32 -7.76 1.85
CA GLN A 64 -10.55 -7.83 2.66
C GLN A 64 -10.28 -7.69 4.17
N ASP A 65 -9.12 -8.15 4.64
CA ASP A 65 -8.79 -8.12 6.07
C ASP A 65 -8.16 -6.78 6.50
N ILE A 66 -7.95 -5.87 5.54
CA ILE A 66 -7.50 -4.50 5.83
C ILE A 66 -8.70 -3.67 6.31
N GLY A 67 -8.85 -3.57 7.63
CA GLY A 67 -9.92 -2.77 8.23
C GLY A 67 -9.82 -1.27 7.93
N VAL A 68 -10.97 -0.62 7.76
CA VAL A 68 -11.09 0.82 7.48
C VAL A 68 -10.40 1.67 8.55
N GLU A 69 -10.58 1.33 9.83
CA GLU A 69 -9.97 2.04 10.95
C GLU A 69 -8.44 2.04 10.88
N ARG A 70 -7.83 0.95 10.40
CA ARG A 70 -6.39 0.85 10.20
C ARG A 70 -5.91 1.82 9.12
N VAL A 71 -6.71 2.02 8.08
CA VAL A 71 -6.44 2.99 7.02
C VAL A 71 -6.59 4.42 7.54
N LEU A 72 -7.69 4.73 8.24
CA LEU A 72 -7.93 6.06 8.81
C LEU A 72 -6.84 6.47 9.81
N ALA A 73 -6.42 5.55 10.68
CA ALA A 73 -5.32 5.80 11.61
C ALA A 73 -4.00 6.10 10.87
N ALA A 74 -3.70 5.41 9.78
CA ALA A 74 -2.51 5.69 8.99
C ALA A 74 -2.58 7.07 8.31
N VAL A 75 -3.75 7.44 7.77
CA VAL A 75 -3.99 8.76 7.17
C VAL A 75 -3.81 9.85 8.22
N ALA A 76 -4.41 9.71 9.40
CA ALA A 76 -4.27 10.66 10.50
C ALA A 76 -2.81 10.80 10.99
N SER A 77 -1.96 9.79 10.76
CA SER A 77 -0.55 9.80 11.12
C SER A 77 0.38 10.43 10.06
N LEU A 78 -0.14 10.82 8.91
CA LEU A 78 0.67 11.49 7.88
C LEU A 78 1.09 12.87 8.39
N PRO A 79 2.33 13.31 8.09
CA PRO A 79 2.70 14.69 8.34
C PRO A 79 1.83 15.61 7.49
N LEU A 80 1.44 16.75 8.06
CA LEU A 80 0.80 17.81 7.28
C LEU A 80 1.74 18.17 6.13
N ALA A 81 1.21 18.21 4.91
CA ALA A 81 1.96 18.64 3.75
C ALA A 81 2.45 20.07 4.02
N VAL A 82 3.74 20.23 4.32
CA VAL A 82 4.36 21.55 4.34
C VAL A 82 4.48 21.93 2.88
N ALA A 83 3.62 22.85 2.44
CA ALA A 83 3.79 23.48 1.14
C ALA A 83 5.19 24.14 1.18
N HIS A 84 6.12 23.58 0.42
CA HIS A 84 7.37 24.25 0.09
C HIS A 84 7.12 25.37 -0.91
#